data_AF-A0A2I0JI61-F1
#
_entry.id   AF-A0A2I0JI61-F1
#
_cell.length_a   1.000
_cell.length_b   1.000
_cell.length_c   1.000
_cell.angle_alpha   90.00
_cell.angle_beta   90.00
_cell.angle_gamma   90.00
#
_symmetry.space_group_name_H-M   'P 1'
#
loop_
_entity.id
_entity.type
_entity.pdbx_description
1 polymer ?
#
loop_
_entity_poly.entity_id
_entity_poly.type
_entity_poly.pdbx_seq_one_letter_code
_entity_poly.pdbx_strand_id
1 'polypeptide(L)'
;MKREAKKDTSSLLSSSLNVADARSNMIGEIENRSSFLLAVKADVETQGDFVQSLATEVRAASFASVEDLVAFVNWLDEELSFLVDERAVLKHFDWPESKADALREAAFEYQDLMKLEKRVSSFDDDPKLPCEAALKKMYSLLEKVEQSVYALLRTRDMAISRYKEFGIPVDWLSDTGVVGKIKLSSVQLARKYMKRVALELDALSGPEKEPNREFLVLQGVRFAFRVHQFAGGFDAESMKAFEDLRSRISTQTGEENKPEPS
;
A
#
# COMPACT_ATOMS: atom_id res chain seq x y z
N MET A 1 48.33 -55.46 43.10
CA MET A 1 48.03 -54.11 42.56
C MET A 1 46.52 -53.88 42.60
N LYS A 2 46.02 -53.01 43.48
CA LYS A 2 44.77 -52.26 43.26
C LYS A 2 44.91 -50.93 43.99
N ARG A 3 44.91 -49.85 43.20
CA ARG A 3 45.11 -48.45 43.59
C ARG A 3 43.80 -47.86 44.08
N GLU A 4 43.92 -46.98 45.08
CA GLU A 4 42.89 -46.01 45.47
C GLU A 4 42.60 -45.04 44.32
N ALA A 5 41.35 -44.62 44.16
CA ALA A 5 40.97 -43.50 43.30
C ALA A 5 40.12 -42.52 44.09
N LYS A 6 40.68 -41.32 44.24
CA LYS A 6 40.12 -40.14 44.90
C LYS A 6 38.93 -39.56 44.15
N LYS A 7 38.02 -39.04 44.97
CA LYS A 7 36.88 -38.15 44.73
C LYS A 7 37.33 -36.82 44.11
N ASP A 8 36.81 -36.47 42.93
CA ASP A 8 36.80 -35.10 42.39
C ASP A 8 35.64 -34.95 41.38
N THR A 9 34.46 -34.53 41.86
CA THR A 9 33.27 -34.26 41.02
C THR A 9 32.64 -32.89 41.32
N SER A 10 33.30 -32.04 42.11
CA SER A 10 32.73 -30.76 42.58
C SER A 10 33.15 -29.53 41.76
N SER A 11 34.04 -29.66 40.77
CA SER A 11 34.67 -28.53 40.07
C SER A 11 33.98 -28.11 38.75
N LEU A 12 33.06 -28.92 38.21
CA LEU A 12 32.37 -28.63 36.94
C LEU A 12 31.09 -27.79 37.11
N LEU A 13 30.49 -27.80 38.31
CA LEU A 13 29.29 -27.01 38.61
C LEU A 13 29.63 -25.56 39.02
N SER A 14 30.78 -25.33 39.65
CA SER A 14 31.22 -23.98 40.06
C SER A 14 31.69 -23.11 38.90
N SER A 15 32.31 -23.70 37.88
CA SER A 15 32.75 -22.99 36.67
C SER A 15 31.58 -22.50 35.82
N SER A 16 30.47 -23.24 35.78
CA SER A 16 29.26 -22.89 35.02
C SER A 16 28.50 -21.71 35.65
N LEU A 17 28.41 -21.66 36.99
CA LEU A 17 27.84 -20.53 37.73
C LEU A 17 28.71 -19.27 37.59
N ASN A 18 30.03 -19.41 37.67
CA ASN A 18 30.97 -18.29 37.50
C ASN A 18 30.91 -17.68 36.09
N VAL A 19 30.66 -18.47 35.04
CA VAL A 19 30.52 -17.94 33.67
C VAL A 19 29.18 -17.22 33.49
N ALA A 20 28.10 -17.68 34.12
CA ALA A 20 26.82 -16.99 34.10
C ALA A 20 26.88 -15.66 34.88
N ASP A 21 27.49 -15.64 36.06
CA ASP A 21 27.71 -14.43 36.84
C ASP A 21 28.68 -13.46 36.16
N ALA A 22 29.75 -13.95 35.53
CA ALA A 22 30.67 -13.10 34.78
C ALA A 22 30.00 -12.48 33.55
N ARG A 23 29.12 -13.21 32.86
CA ARG A 23 28.30 -12.69 31.76
C ARG A 23 27.25 -11.69 32.25
N SER A 24 26.59 -11.97 33.37
CA SER A 24 25.63 -11.06 34.01
C SER A 24 26.30 -9.75 34.45
N ASN A 25 27.48 -9.82 35.09
CA ASN A 25 28.28 -8.66 35.44
C ASN A 25 28.78 -7.89 34.21
N MET A 26 29.24 -8.59 33.17
CA MET A 26 29.68 -7.93 31.94
C MET A 26 28.51 -7.23 31.22
N ILE A 27 27.31 -7.83 31.21
CA ILE A 27 26.10 -7.23 30.67
C ILE A 27 25.71 -6.01 31.52
N GLY A 28 25.67 -6.12 32.84
CA GLY A 28 25.39 -4.99 33.73
C GLY A 28 26.41 -3.84 33.63
N GLU A 29 27.69 -4.16 33.37
CA GLU A 29 28.71 -3.14 33.07
C GLU A 29 28.50 -2.46 31.71
N ILE A 30 28.07 -3.20 30.68
CA ILE A 30 27.74 -2.65 29.36
C ILE A 30 26.47 -1.79 29.44
N GLU A 31 25.45 -2.24 30.18
CA GLU A 31 24.22 -1.48 30.40
C GLU A 31 24.49 -0.17 31.16
N ASN A 32 25.35 -0.19 32.18
CA ASN A 32 25.74 1.00 32.93
C ASN A 32 26.75 1.93 32.22
N ARG A 33 27.33 1.50 31.10
CA ARG A 33 28.24 2.32 30.28
C ARG A 33 27.63 2.76 28.95
N SER A 34 26.56 2.11 28.52
CA SER A 34 25.88 2.45 27.28
C SER A 34 25.16 3.78 27.45
N SER A 35 25.66 4.82 26.79
CA SER A 35 25.01 6.14 26.76
C SER A 35 23.57 6.05 26.26
N PHE A 36 23.30 5.13 25.33
CA PHE A 36 21.96 4.86 24.82
C PHE A 36 21.02 4.31 25.91
N LEU A 37 21.44 3.28 26.64
CA LEU A 37 20.59 2.67 27.68
C LEU A 37 20.39 3.62 28.87
N LEU A 38 21.41 4.43 29.20
CA LEU A 38 21.28 5.49 30.18
C LEU A 38 20.28 6.57 29.75
N ALA A 39 20.27 6.94 28.47
CA ALA A 39 19.31 7.90 27.92
C ALA A 39 17.88 7.34 27.92
N VAL A 40 17.68 6.09 27.52
CA VAL A 40 16.37 5.41 27.62
C VAL A 40 15.89 5.36 29.07
N LYS A 41 16.78 5.02 30.01
CA LYS A 41 16.43 5.00 31.44
C LYS A 41 16.07 6.38 31.97
N ALA A 42 16.80 7.42 31.55
CA ALA A 42 16.49 8.80 31.91
C ALA A 42 15.11 9.23 31.38
N ASP A 43 14.74 8.87 30.15
CA ASP A 43 13.40 9.13 29.63
C ASP A 43 12.32 8.38 30.41
N VAL A 44 12.54 7.10 30.73
CA VAL A 44 11.60 6.32 31.55
C VAL A 44 11.38 6.95 32.93
N GLU A 45 12.43 7.50 33.54
CA GLU A 45 12.34 8.14 34.85
C GLU A 45 11.73 9.56 34.80
N THR A 46 11.94 10.30 33.72
CA THR A 46 11.58 11.73 33.64
C THR A 46 10.31 12.03 32.85
N GLN A 47 9.96 11.18 31.88
CA GLN A 47 8.83 11.39 30.96
C GLN A 47 7.59 10.57 31.33
N GLY A 48 7.53 10.01 32.54
CA GLY A 48 6.44 9.10 32.92
C GLY A 48 5.04 9.72 32.84
N ASP A 49 4.86 10.93 33.36
CA ASP A 49 3.58 11.64 33.33
C ASP A 49 3.15 11.99 31.89
N PHE A 50 4.12 12.33 31.05
CA PHE A 50 3.91 12.60 29.63
C PHE A 50 3.42 11.34 28.89
N VAL A 51 4.15 10.22 29.02
CA VAL A 51 3.77 8.95 28.38
C VAL A 51 2.41 8.45 28.90
N GLN A 52 2.15 8.57 30.20
CA GLN A 52 0.86 8.16 30.77
C GLN A 52 -0.31 9.02 30.25
N SER A 53 -0.07 10.31 30.01
CA SER A 53 -1.05 11.22 29.40
C SER A 53 -1.35 10.82 27.96
N LEU A 54 -0.32 10.64 27.13
CA LEU A 54 -0.47 10.15 25.75
C LEU A 54 -1.20 8.80 25.69
N ALA A 55 -0.84 7.87 26.57
CA ALA A 55 -1.46 6.57 26.65
C ALA A 55 -2.96 6.69 26.98
N THR A 56 -3.35 7.66 27.81
CA THR A 56 -4.76 7.93 28.14
C THR A 56 -5.50 8.46 26.91
N GLU A 57 -4.87 9.38 26.16
CA GLU A 57 -5.43 9.91 24.92
C GLU A 57 -5.63 8.83 23.86
N VAL A 58 -4.62 7.98 23.62
CA VAL A 58 -4.74 6.85 22.67
C VAL A 58 -5.87 5.90 23.06
N ARG A 59 -6.02 5.57 24.35
CA ARG A 59 -7.13 4.73 24.83
C ARG A 59 -8.48 5.39 24.57
N ALA A 60 -8.61 6.69 24.83
CA ALA A 60 -9.85 7.44 24.66
C ALA A 60 -10.17 7.79 23.20
N ALA A 61 -9.18 7.75 22.30
CA ALA A 61 -9.32 8.20 20.93
C ALA A 61 -10.45 7.48 20.17
N SER A 62 -11.28 8.27 19.49
CA SER A 62 -12.34 7.83 18.59
C SER A 62 -12.51 8.91 17.53
N PHE A 63 -12.80 8.50 16.29
CA PHE A 63 -12.76 9.39 15.14
C PHE A 63 -14.05 9.34 14.34
N ALA A 64 -14.50 10.50 13.86
CA ALA A 64 -15.65 10.57 12.97
C ALA A 64 -15.26 10.25 11.51
N SER A 65 -14.04 10.63 11.10
CA SER A 65 -13.48 10.32 9.79
C SER A 65 -12.03 9.84 9.89
N VAL A 66 -11.53 9.24 8.80
CA VAL A 66 -10.16 8.75 8.72
C VAL A 66 -9.14 9.89 8.65
N GLU A 67 -9.53 11.07 8.15
CA GLU A 67 -8.70 12.26 8.14
C GLU A 67 -8.38 12.76 9.55
N ASP A 68 -9.36 12.72 10.46
CA ASP A 68 -9.14 13.05 11.88
C ASP A 68 -8.17 12.05 12.53
N LEU A 69 -8.30 10.76 12.20
CA LEU A 69 -7.39 9.72 12.64
C LEU A 69 -5.96 9.99 12.14
N VAL A 70 -5.80 10.36 10.87
CA VAL A 70 -4.48 10.70 10.30
C VAL A 70 -3.87 11.90 11.01
N ALA A 71 -4.65 12.94 11.29
CA ALA A 71 -4.17 14.11 12.02
C ALA A 71 -3.71 13.74 13.44
N PHE A 72 -4.48 12.89 14.13
CA PHE A 72 -4.12 12.38 15.46
C PHE A 72 -2.84 11.54 15.44
N VAL A 73 -2.68 10.63 14.47
CA VAL A 73 -1.46 9.82 14.35
C VAL A 73 -0.24 10.68 14.09
N ASN A 74 -0.34 11.69 13.21
CA ASN A 74 0.77 12.61 12.96
C ASN A 74 1.17 13.37 14.23
N TRP A 75 0.19 13.89 14.97
CA TRP A 75 0.45 14.54 16.26
C TRP A 75 1.10 13.56 17.26
N LEU A 76 0.57 12.34 17.37
CA LEU A 76 1.09 11.34 18.29
C LEU A 76 2.55 10.99 17.98
N ASP A 77 2.88 10.82 16.71
CA ASP A 77 4.24 10.52 16.25
C ASP A 77 5.19 11.72 16.45
N GLU A 78 4.70 12.95 16.32
CA GLU A 78 5.44 14.16 16.67
C GLU A 78 5.73 14.23 18.17
N GLU A 79 4.75 13.96 19.03
CA GLU A 79 4.94 13.94 20.49
C GLU A 79 5.91 12.82 20.91
N LEU A 80 5.77 11.62 20.35
CA LEU A 80 6.65 10.49 20.69
C LEU A 80 8.07 10.68 20.14
N SER A 81 8.28 11.57 19.15
CA SER A 81 9.61 11.92 18.65
C SER A 81 10.51 12.62 19.67
N PHE A 82 9.94 13.12 20.78
CA PHE A 82 10.72 13.67 21.89
C PHE A 82 11.45 12.60 22.71
N LEU A 83 11.05 11.32 22.59
CA LEU A 83 11.71 10.20 23.25
C LEU A 83 12.95 9.77 22.47
N VAL A 84 13.99 9.33 23.18
CA VAL A 84 15.25 8.86 22.57
C VAL A 84 15.03 7.61 21.71
N ASP A 85 14.20 6.69 22.20
CA ASP A 85 13.74 5.51 21.46
C ASP A 85 12.33 5.17 21.94
N GLU A 86 11.32 5.48 21.11
CA GLU A 86 9.91 5.27 21.41
C GLU A 86 9.66 3.84 21.91
N ARG A 87 10.10 2.81 21.16
CA ARG A 87 9.81 1.41 21.50
C ARG A 87 10.51 0.99 22.79
N ALA A 88 11.76 1.41 22.97
CA ALA A 88 12.52 1.05 24.16
C ALA A 88 11.99 1.73 25.42
N VAL A 89 11.46 2.96 25.32
CA VAL A 89 10.86 3.70 26.43
C VAL A 89 9.46 3.19 26.74
N LEU A 90 8.57 3.09 25.73
CA LEU A 90 7.16 2.75 25.91
C LEU A 90 6.95 1.36 26.53
N LYS A 91 7.88 0.40 26.33
CA LYS A 91 7.80 -0.94 26.96
C LYS A 91 7.79 -0.93 28.50
N HIS A 92 8.22 0.18 29.11
CA HIS A 92 8.24 0.36 30.57
C HIS A 92 6.93 0.93 31.12
N PHE A 93 5.99 1.28 30.26
CA PHE A 93 4.70 1.87 30.61
C PHE A 93 3.55 0.94 30.20
N ASP A 94 2.37 1.15 30.77
CA ASP A 94 1.14 0.54 30.27
C ASP A 94 0.71 1.26 28.98
N TRP A 95 1.45 1.05 27.89
CA TRP A 95 1.17 1.65 26.60
C TRP A 95 0.11 0.82 25.85
N PRO A 96 -0.95 1.43 25.27
CA PRO A 96 -1.96 0.71 24.48
C PRO A 96 -1.44 0.34 23.08
N GLU A 97 -0.39 -0.48 23.03
CA GLU A 97 0.37 -0.83 21.81
C GLU A 97 -0.54 -1.31 20.68
N SER A 98 -1.43 -2.27 20.95
CA SER A 98 -2.31 -2.82 19.91
C SER A 98 -3.23 -1.77 19.27
N LYS A 99 -3.71 -0.79 20.06
CA LYS A 99 -4.55 0.29 19.54
C LYS A 99 -3.70 1.30 18.78
N ALA A 100 -2.56 1.72 19.34
CA ALA A 100 -1.63 2.65 18.69
C ALA A 100 -1.16 2.13 17.32
N ASP A 101 -0.77 0.86 17.25
CA ASP A 101 -0.35 0.21 16.01
C ASP A 101 -1.49 0.13 14.99
N ALA A 102 -2.72 -0.20 15.43
CA ALA A 102 -3.87 -0.22 14.54
C ALA A 102 -4.20 1.17 13.97
N LEU A 103 -4.06 2.23 14.76
CA LEU A 103 -4.23 3.62 14.31
C LEU A 103 -3.19 3.98 13.27
N ARG A 104 -1.91 3.70 13.53
CA ARG A 104 -0.81 3.97 12.58
C ARG A 104 -0.97 3.19 11.28
N GLU A 105 -1.32 1.92 11.37
CA GLU A 105 -1.56 1.07 10.20
C GLU A 105 -2.71 1.63 9.35
N ALA A 106 -3.84 1.99 9.97
CA ALA A 106 -4.98 2.57 9.26
C ALA A 106 -4.63 3.91 8.60
N ALA A 107 -3.90 4.79 9.30
CA ALA A 107 -3.44 6.05 8.76
C ALA A 107 -2.53 5.86 7.54
N PHE A 108 -1.56 4.95 7.65
CA PHE A 108 -0.61 4.65 6.60
C PHE A 108 -1.30 4.06 5.37
N GLU A 109 -2.15 3.04 5.55
CA GLU A 109 -2.90 2.42 4.46
C GLU A 109 -3.80 3.42 3.74
N TYR A 110 -4.53 4.25 4.48
CA TYR A 110 -5.37 5.30 3.89
C TYR A 110 -4.54 6.28 3.06
N GLN A 111 -3.43 6.79 3.60
CA GLN A 111 -2.55 7.72 2.88
C GLN A 111 -1.97 7.08 1.62
N ASP A 112 -1.59 5.81 1.66
CA ASP A 112 -1.06 5.09 0.49
C ASP A 112 -2.12 4.90 -0.60
N LEU A 113 -3.36 4.61 -0.23
CA LEU A 113 -4.47 4.59 -1.19
C LEU A 113 -4.74 5.98 -1.79
N MET A 114 -4.66 7.04 -1.00
CA MET A 114 -4.82 8.41 -1.51
C MET A 114 -3.69 8.82 -2.46
N LYS A 115 -2.44 8.43 -2.18
CA LYS A 115 -1.31 8.61 -3.11
C LYS A 115 -1.54 7.84 -4.41
N LEU A 116 -2.05 6.62 -4.32
CA LEU A 116 -2.36 5.79 -5.49
C LEU A 116 -3.48 6.40 -6.32
N GLU A 117 -4.59 6.79 -5.68
CA GLU A 117 -5.72 7.48 -6.30
C GLU A 117 -5.24 8.72 -7.06
N LYS A 118 -4.50 9.60 -6.39
CA LYS A 118 -3.95 10.82 -6.97
C LYS A 118 -3.09 10.53 -8.20
N ARG A 119 -2.27 9.48 -8.16
CA ARG A 119 -1.41 9.09 -9.30
C ARG A 119 -2.22 8.70 -10.54
N VAL A 120 -3.40 8.11 -10.36
CA VAL A 120 -4.27 7.71 -11.47
C VAL A 120 -5.14 8.85 -11.94
N SER A 121 -5.77 9.59 -11.02
CA SER A 121 -6.66 10.70 -11.36
C SER A 121 -5.91 11.86 -12.01
N SER A 122 -4.68 12.14 -11.58
CA SER A 122 -3.83 13.17 -12.16
C SER A 122 -3.07 12.73 -13.41
N PHE A 123 -3.24 11.49 -13.88
CA PHE A 123 -2.55 11.02 -15.08
C PHE A 123 -3.05 11.81 -16.28
N ASP A 124 -2.16 12.37 -17.09
CA ASP A 124 -2.52 13.01 -18.35
C ASP A 124 -1.73 12.41 -19.51
N ASP A 125 -2.39 12.28 -20.65
CA ASP A 125 -1.77 11.75 -21.87
C ASP A 125 -1.02 12.87 -22.58
N ASP A 126 0.28 12.69 -22.80
CA ASP A 126 1.11 13.67 -23.49
C ASP A 126 1.06 13.42 -25.01
N PRO A 127 0.46 14.32 -25.81
CA PRO A 127 0.35 14.13 -27.25
C PRO A 127 1.71 14.05 -27.97
N LYS A 128 2.78 14.57 -27.35
CA LYS A 128 4.14 14.58 -27.92
C LYS A 128 4.83 13.23 -27.80
N LEU A 129 4.37 12.36 -26.89
CA LEU A 129 4.96 11.02 -26.75
C LEU A 129 4.53 10.11 -27.89
N PRO A 130 5.42 9.25 -28.43
CA PRO A 130 5.02 8.20 -29.36
C PRO A 130 3.89 7.33 -28.79
N CYS A 131 2.96 6.91 -29.65
CA CYS A 131 1.76 6.16 -29.22
C CYS A 131 2.13 4.94 -28.36
N GLU A 132 3.05 4.10 -28.81
CA GLU A 132 3.48 2.91 -28.06
C GLU A 132 4.01 3.25 -26.64
N ALA A 133 4.80 4.32 -26.51
CA ALA A 133 5.32 4.75 -25.22
C ALA A 133 4.20 5.26 -24.29
N ALA A 134 3.23 6.00 -24.83
CA ALA A 134 2.07 6.47 -24.09
C ALA A 134 1.19 5.29 -23.60
N LEU A 135 0.88 4.34 -24.50
CA LEU A 135 0.10 3.15 -24.17
C LEU A 135 0.81 2.29 -23.11
N LYS A 136 2.13 2.10 -23.23
CA LYS A 136 2.93 1.35 -22.24
C LYS A 136 2.91 2.03 -20.86
N LYS A 137 2.94 3.36 -20.81
CA LYS A 137 2.87 4.13 -19.56
C LYS A 137 1.51 3.96 -18.87
N MET A 138 0.41 4.03 -19.63
CA MET A 138 -0.94 3.77 -19.12
C MET A 138 -1.11 2.33 -18.63
N TYR A 139 -0.54 1.37 -19.36
CA TYR A 139 -0.58 -0.04 -19.00
C TYR A 139 0.15 -0.31 -17.67
N SER A 140 1.39 0.18 -17.53
CA SER A 140 2.15 0.04 -16.30
C SER A 140 1.49 0.73 -15.10
N LEU A 141 0.80 1.84 -15.34
CA LEU A 141 0.01 2.51 -14.30
C LEU A 141 -1.14 1.62 -13.83
N LEU A 142 -1.91 1.03 -14.75
CA LEU A 142 -3.01 0.11 -14.42
C LEU A 142 -2.50 -1.11 -13.63
N GLU A 143 -1.42 -1.76 -14.07
CA GLU A 143 -0.88 -2.94 -13.38
C GLU A 143 -0.55 -2.66 -11.91
N LYS A 144 0.10 -1.52 -11.65
CA LYS A 144 0.44 -1.12 -10.28
C LYS A 144 -0.82 -0.83 -9.45
N VAL A 145 -1.85 -0.25 -10.06
CA VAL A 145 -3.12 0.04 -9.38
C VAL A 145 -3.83 -1.25 -9.00
N GLU A 146 -3.98 -2.16 -9.95
CA GLU A 146 -4.59 -3.46 -9.72
C GLU A 146 -3.83 -4.25 -8.65
N GLN A 147 -2.50 -4.29 -8.73
CA GLN A 147 -1.67 -4.98 -7.75
C GLN A 147 -1.90 -4.44 -6.32
N SER A 148 -1.86 -3.12 -6.14
CA SER A 148 -2.09 -2.50 -4.83
C SER A 148 -3.52 -2.72 -4.32
N VAL A 149 -4.53 -2.56 -5.18
CA VAL A 149 -5.94 -2.72 -4.78
C VAL A 149 -6.27 -4.18 -4.47
N TYR A 150 -5.79 -5.15 -5.26
CA TYR A 150 -6.01 -6.57 -4.96
C TYR A 150 -5.28 -7.02 -3.70
N ALA A 151 -4.09 -6.48 -3.41
CA ALA A 151 -3.40 -6.75 -2.16
C ALA A 151 -4.23 -6.29 -0.95
N LEU A 152 -4.77 -5.06 -0.98
CA LEU A 152 -5.68 -4.55 0.04
C LEU A 152 -6.94 -5.42 0.19
N LEU A 153 -7.60 -5.74 -0.92
CA LEU A 153 -8.85 -6.50 -0.89
C LEU A 153 -8.70 -7.91 -0.29
N ARG A 154 -7.49 -8.48 -0.31
CA ARG A 154 -7.20 -9.80 0.25
C ARG A 154 -7.26 -9.83 1.78
N THR A 155 -6.91 -8.72 2.43
CA THR A 155 -6.85 -8.61 3.90
C THR A 155 -7.95 -7.71 4.47
N ARG A 156 -8.73 -7.06 3.60
CA ARG A 156 -9.77 -6.07 3.95
C ARG A 156 -10.69 -6.51 5.09
N ASP A 157 -11.28 -7.70 5.03
CA ASP A 157 -12.29 -8.11 6.01
C ASP A 157 -11.68 -8.32 7.42
N MET A 158 -10.43 -8.80 7.47
CA MET A 158 -9.68 -8.91 8.72
C MET A 158 -9.29 -7.53 9.28
N ALA A 159 -8.83 -6.62 8.42
CA ALA A 159 -8.52 -5.25 8.80
C ALA A 159 -9.75 -4.51 9.32
N ILE A 160 -10.88 -4.59 8.61
CA ILE A 160 -12.16 -3.99 9.02
C ILE A 160 -12.59 -4.48 10.40
N SER A 161 -12.51 -5.78 10.65
CA SER A 161 -12.92 -6.36 11.94
C SER A 161 -12.08 -5.80 13.09
N ARG A 162 -10.76 -5.82 12.93
CA ARG A 162 -9.79 -5.28 13.90
C ARG A 162 -9.92 -3.78 14.11
N TYR A 163 -10.11 -3.00 13.04
CA TYR A 163 -10.30 -1.55 13.13
C TYR A 163 -11.58 -1.18 13.87
N LYS A 164 -12.67 -1.91 13.65
CA LYS A 164 -13.92 -1.71 14.39
C LYS A 164 -13.77 -1.97 15.88
N GLU A 165 -12.96 -2.96 16.29
CA GLU A 165 -12.68 -3.22 17.73
C GLU A 165 -12.04 -2.01 18.42
N PHE A 166 -11.24 -1.22 17.69
CA PHE A 166 -10.61 0.00 18.20
C PHE A 166 -11.38 1.30 17.91
N GLY A 167 -12.58 1.21 17.32
CA GLY A 167 -13.40 2.38 16.98
C GLY A 167 -12.84 3.21 15.81
N ILE A 168 -12.07 2.60 14.93
CA ILE A 168 -11.49 3.23 13.73
C ILE A 168 -12.53 3.24 12.60
N PRO A 169 -12.73 4.38 11.90
CA PRO A 169 -13.58 4.45 10.71
C PRO A 169 -13.08 3.51 9.60
N VAL A 170 -14.01 2.82 8.94
CA VAL A 170 -13.71 1.81 7.90
C VAL A 170 -14.48 2.04 6.59
N ASP A 171 -15.28 3.09 6.53
CA ASP A 171 -16.06 3.48 5.35
C ASP A 171 -15.15 3.75 4.13
N TRP A 172 -13.94 4.25 4.35
CA TRP A 172 -12.93 4.45 3.30
C TRP A 172 -12.46 3.15 2.62
N LEU A 173 -12.54 2.00 3.31
CA LEU A 173 -12.22 0.66 2.77
C LEU A 173 -13.36 0.05 1.93
N SER A 174 -14.56 0.64 1.98
CA SER A 174 -15.70 0.16 1.20
C SER A 174 -15.49 0.36 -0.30
N ASP A 175 -16.27 -0.37 -1.12
CA ASP A 175 -16.26 -0.18 -2.57
C ASP A 175 -16.79 1.19 -3.03
N THR A 176 -17.51 1.91 -2.15
CA THR A 176 -17.93 3.30 -2.37
C THR A 176 -16.93 4.33 -1.81
N GLY A 177 -15.91 3.88 -1.07
CA GLY A 177 -14.85 4.69 -0.48
C GLY A 177 -13.71 5.00 -1.44
N VAL A 178 -12.47 4.97 -0.95
CA VAL A 178 -11.28 5.30 -1.74
C VAL A 178 -11.08 4.30 -2.88
N VAL A 179 -11.36 3.02 -2.64
CA VAL A 179 -11.30 1.96 -3.66
C VAL A 179 -12.22 2.27 -4.84
N GLY A 180 -13.43 2.77 -4.58
CA GLY A 180 -14.37 3.20 -5.62
C GLY A 180 -13.83 4.36 -6.46
N LYS A 181 -13.23 5.36 -5.82
CA LYS A 181 -12.58 6.49 -6.50
C LYS A 181 -11.42 6.01 -7.39
N ILE A 182 -10.58 5.10 -6.90
CA ILE A 182 -9.49 4.51 -7.68
C ILE A 182 -10.04 3.77 -8.92
N LYS A 183 -11.06 2.93 -8.75
CA LYS A 183 -11.72 2.21 -9.84
C LYS A 183 -12.28 3.17 -10.90
N LEU A 184 -12.94 4.25 -10.47
CA LEU A 184 -13.45 5.29 -11.37
C LEU A 184 -12.31 5.99 -12.13
N SER A 185 -11.23 6.36 -11.46
CA SER A 185 -10.04 6.95 -12.09
C SER A 185 -9.38 5.99 -13.10
N SER A 186 -9.40 4.68 -12.84
CA SER A 186 -8.96 3.66 -13.80
C SER A 186 -9.85 3.60 -15.05
N VAL A 187 -11.17 3.78 -14.91
CA VAL A 187 -12.09 3.88 -16.06
C VAL A 187 -11.76 5.10 -16.92
N GLN A 188 -11.45 6.24 -16.30
CA GLN A 188 -10.98 7.42 -17.03
C GLN A 188 -9.63 7.21 -17.73
N LEU A 189 -8.73 6.41 -17.14
CA LEU A 189 -7.49 5.98 -17.78
C LEU A 189 -7.76 5.11 -19.01
N ALA A 190 -8.72 4.18 -18.95
CA ALA A 190 -9.17 3.41 -20.13
C ALA A 190 -9.70 4.30 -21.24
N ARG A 191 -10.50 5.32 -20.90
CA ARG A 191 -10.98 6.30 -21.88
C ARG A 191 -9.82 7.02 -22.59
N LYS A 192 -8.80 7.46 -21.84
CA LYS A 192 -7.59 8.09 -22.42
C LYS A 192 -6.85 7.12 -23.34
N TYR A 193 -6.68 5.88 -22.90
CA TYR A 193 -6.06 4.81 -23.69
C TYR A 193 -6.78 4.59 -25.03
N MET A 194 -8.10 4.39 -24.98
CA MET A 194 -8.91 4.11 -26.18
C MET A 194 -8.90 5.30 -27.15
N LYS A 195 -8.97 6.54 -26.64
CA LYS A 195 -8.82 7.74 -27.47
C LYS A 195 -7.44 7.80 -28.15
N ARG A 196 -6.37 7.47 -27.43
CA ARG A 196 -5.01 7.45 -27.98
C ARG A 196 -4.87 6.41 -29.10
N VAL A 197 -5.42 5.22 -28.90
CA VAL A 197 -5.49 4.17 -29.93
C VAL A 197 -6.30 4.63 -31.14
N ALA A 198 -7.47 5.22 -30.94
CA ALA A 198 -8.31 5.70 -32.04
C ALA A 198 -7.60 6.74 -32.91
N LEU A 199 -6.88 7.70 -32.30
CA LEU A 199 -6.09 8.69 -33.03
C LEU A 199 -4.98 8.06 -33.87
N GLU A 200 -4.28 7.05 -33.34
CA GLU A 200 -3.26 6.33 -34.08
C GLU A 200 -3.86 5.54 -35.25
N LEU A 201 -5.01 4.90 -35.04
CA LEU A 201 -5.73 4.16 -36.10
C LEU A 201 -6.20 5.07 -37.24
N ASP A 202 -6.60 6.30 -36.94
CA ASP A 202 -7.00 7.29 -37.94
C ASP A 202 -5.78 7.78 -38.74
N ALA A 203 -4.58 7.85 -38.12
CA ALA A 203 -3.33 8.21 -38.80
C ALA A 203 -2.75 7.07 -39.67
N LEU A 204 -3.03 5.81 -39.31
CA LEU A 204 -2.63 4.63 -40.07
C LEU A 204 -3.61 4.38 -41.23
N SER A 205 -3.45 5.11 -42.33
CA SER A 205 -4.15 4.86 -43.61
C SER A 205 -3.29 4.02 -44.57
N GLY A 206 -3.88 2.97 -45.19
CA GLY A 206 -3.29 2.15 -46.27
C GLY A 206 -3.18 0.64 -45.98
N PRO A 207 -3.22 -0.22 -47.01
CA PRO A 207 -3.31 -1.68 -46.88
C PRO A 207 -2.06 -2.34 -46.26
N GLU A 208 -0.87 -1.78 -46.47
CA GLU A 208 0.37 -2.31 -45.87
C GLU A 208 0.43 -2.17 -44.34
N LYS A 209 -0.46 -1.35 -43.76
CA LYS A 209 -0.51 -1.07 -42.31
C LYS A 209 -1.60 -1.86 -41.59
N GLU A 210 -2.34 -2.73 -42.28
CA GLU A 210 -3.46 -3.48 -41.69
C GLU A 210 -3.09 -4.38 -40.50
N PRO A 211 -2.00 -5.18 -40.53
CA PRO A 211 -1.63 -5.99 -39.37
C PRO A 211 -1.36 -5.15 -38.12
N ASN A 212 -0.78 -3.95 -38.30
CA ASN A 212 -0.51 -3.03 -37.20
C ASN A 212 -1.80 -2.39 -36.66
N ARG A 213 -2.79 -2.11 -37.54
CA ARG A 213 -4.11 -1.62 -37.12
C ARG A 213 -4.87 -2.67 -36.30
N GLU A 214 -4.92 -3.91 -36.78
CA GLU A 214 -5.56 -5.01 -36.04
C GLU A 214 -4.94 -5.22 -34.67
N PHE A 215 -3.60 -5.18 -34.59
CA PHE A 215 -2.89 -5.29 -33.33
C PHE A 215 -3.26 -4.18 -32.34
N LEU A 216 -3.27 -2.91 -32.80
CA LEU A 216 -3.63 -1.75 -31.97
C LEU A 216 -5.08 -1.81 -31.48
N VAL A 217 -6.01 -2.21 -32.36
CA VAL A 217 -7.41 -2.46 -32.00
C VAL A 217 -7.50 -3.51 -30.89
N LEU A 218 -6.88 -4.67 -31.10
CA LEU A 218 -6.94 -5.78 -30.15
C LEU A 218 -6.33 -5.38 -28.80
N GLN A 219 -5.24 -4.63 -28.82
CA GLN A 219 -4.60 -4.08 -27.63
C GLN A 219 -5.54 -3.12 -26.88
N GLY A 220 -6.20 -2.20 -27.60
CA GLY A 220 -7.21 -1.28 -27.04
C GLY A 220 -8.39 -2.00 -26.40
N VAL A 221 -8.97 -2.99 -27.08
CA VAL A 221 -10.08 -3.79 -26.57
C VAL A 221 -9.66 -4.60 -25.33
N ARG A 222 -8.48 -5.23 -25.35
CA ARG A 222 -7.96 -5.98 -24.19
C ARG A 222 -7.74 -5.07 -22.98
N PHE A 223 -7.19 -3.88 -23.19
CA PHE A 223 -7.00 -2.91 -22.11
C PHE A 223 -8.34 -2.46 -21.52
N ALA A 224 -9.28 -2.08 -22.38
CA ALA A 224 -10.62 -1.67 -21.97
C ALA A 224 -11.33 -2.78 -21.18
N PHE A 225 -11.31 -4.02 -21.67
CA PHE A 225 -11.93 -5.15 -20.99
C PHE A 225 -11.29 -5.41 -19.62
N ARG A 226 -9.96 -5.33 -19.52
CA ARG A 226 -9.26 -5.48 -18.24
C ARG A 226 -9.72 -4.45 -17.22
N VAL A 227 -9.79 -3.17 -17.61
CA VAL A 227 -10.31 -2.11 -16.73
C VAL A 227 -11.78 -2.32 -16.39
N HIS A 228 -12.61 -2.74 -17.34
CA HIS A 228 -14.02 -3.05 -17.08
C HIS A 228 -14.18 -4.15 -16.02
N GLN A 229 -13.41 -5.24 -16.10
CA GLN A 229 -13.42 -6.32 -15.10
C GLN A 229 -12.94 -5.83 -13.73
N PHE A 230 -11.89 -5.01 -13.70
CA PHE A 230 -11.35 -4.44 -12.46
C PHE A 230 -12.31 -3.45 -11.78
N ALA A 231 -12.90 -2.53 -12.55
CA ALA A 231 -13.75 -1.46 -12.04
C ALA A 231 -15.22 -1.86 -11.85
N GLY A 232 -15.66 -2.95 -12.50
CA GLY A 232 -17.04 -3.42 -12.47
C GLY A 232 -17.96 -2.71 -13.48
N GLY A 233 -17.41 -2.04 -14.49
CA GLY A 233 -18.19 -1.36 -15.52
C GLY A 233 -17.52 -0.11 -16.08
N PHE A 234 -18.19 0.53 -17.03
CA PHE A 234 -17.80 1.83 -17.60
C PHE A 234 -18.86 2.89 -17.35
N ASP A 235 -18.40 4.13 -17.22
CA ASP A 235 -19.27 5.30 -17.32
C ASP A 235 -19.69 5.57 -18.78
N ALA A 236 -20.68 6.44 -18.99
CA ALA A 236 -21.24 6.70 -20.32
C ALA A 236 -20.17 7.18 -21.32
N GLU A 237 -19.22 8.00 -20.87
CA GLU A 237 -18.15 8.51 -21.74
C GLU A 237 -17.13 7.46 -22.13
N SER A 238 -16.76 6.57 -21.20
CA SER A 238 -15.83 5.48 -21.47
C SER A 238 -16.48 4.40 -22.31
N MET A 239 -17.79 4.16 -22.14
CA MET A 239 -18.56 3.29 -23.02
C MET A 239 -18.60 3.84 -24.45
N LYS A 240 -18.83 5.15 -24.62
CA LYS A 240 -18.77 5.80 -25.94
C LYS A 240 -17.40 5.64 -26.58
N ALA A 241 -16.31 5.86 -25.84
CA ALA A 241 -14.95 5.67 -26.36
C ALA A 241 -14.67 4.20 -26.76
N PHE A 242 -15.26 3.24 -26.04
CA PHE A 242 -15.18 1.82 -26.39
C PHE A 242 -15.96 1.50 -27.68
N GLU A 243 -17.17 2.06 -27.84
CA GLU A 243 -17.96 1.92 -29.07
C GLU A 243 -17.26 2.56 -30.28
N ASP A 244 -16.64 3.72 -30.09
CA ASP A 244 -15.83 4.40 -31.12
C ASP A 244 -14.62 3.55 -31.55
N LEU A 245 -13.99 2.84 -30.61
CA LEU A 245 -12.91 1.90 -30.93
C LEU A 245 -13.46 0.68 -31.67
N ARG A 246 -14.62 0.15 -31.25
CA ARG A 246 -15.28 -1.01 -31.86
C ARG A 246 -15.76 -0.73 -33.29
N SER A 247 -16.29 0.46 -33.57
CA SER A 247 -16.80 0.80 -34.91
C SER A 247 -15.70 0.75 -35.98
N ARG A 248 -14.46 1.12 -35.62
CA ARG A 248 -13.26 1.03 -36.48
C ARG A 248 -12.83 -0.41 -36.82
N ILE A 249 -13.36 -1.39 -36.10
CA ILE A 249 -13.23 -2.83 -36.39
C ILE A 249 -14.28 -3.24 -37.44
N SER A 250 -15.50 -2.72 -37.31
CA SER A 250 -16.65 -3.09 -38.14
C SER A 250 -16.66 -2.41 -39.52
N THR A 251 -16.07 -1.23 -39.68
CA THR A 251 -15.94 -0.59 -41.00
C THR A 251 -15.06 -1.38 -41.97
N GLN A 252 -14.17 -2.26 -41.49
CA GLN A 252 -13.35 -3.13 -42.33
C GLN A 252 -14.11 -4.33 -42.91
N THR A 253 -15.06 -4.90 -42.16
CA THR A 253 -15.85 -6.06 -42.62
C THR A 253 -16.96 -5.69 -43.63
N GLY A 254 -17.27 -4.39 -43.76
CA GLY A 254 -18.27 -3.87 -44.70
C GLY A 254 -17.71 -3.50 -46.08
N GLU A 255 -16.41 -3.18 -46.21
CA GLU A 255 -15.81 -2.80 -47.50
C GLU A 255 -15.36 -3.99 -48.35
N GLU A 256 -15.06 -5.15 -47.75
CA GLU A 256 -14.77 -6.40 -48.49
C GLU A 256 -16.00 -7.06 -49.14
N ASN A 257 -17.23 -6.63 -48.81
CA ASN A 257 -18.47 -7.28 -49.26
C ASN A 257 -19.24 -6.49 -50.35
N LYS A 258 -18.59 -5.60 -51.10
CA LYS A 258 -19.24 -4.90 -52.21
C LYS A 258 -19.10 -5.73 -53.50
N PRO A 259 -20.18 -6.33 -54.05
CA PRO A 259 -20.08 -7.04 -55.32
C PRO A 259 -19.83 -6.02 -56.45
N GLU A 260 -18.85 -6.30 -57.30
CA GLU A 260 -18.58 -5.53 -58.52
C GLU A 260 -19.84 -5.46 -59.39
N PRO A 261 -20.24 -4.28 -59.89
CA PRO A 261 -21.35 -4.18 -60.82
C PRO A 261 -20.93 -4.79 -62.16
N SER A 262 -21.70 -5.79 -62.60
CA SER A 262 -21.61 -6.40 -63.94
C SER A 262 -22.04 -5.46 -65.05
#